data_AF-A0A9P6R243-F1
#
_entry.id   AF-A0A9P6R243-F1
#
_cell.length_a   1.000
_cell.length_b   1.000
_cell.length_c   1.000
_cell.angle_alpha   90.00
_cell.angle_beta   90.00
_cell.angle_gamma   90.00
#
_symmetry.space_group_name_H-M   'P 1'
#
loop_
_entity.id
_entity.type
_entity.pdbx_description
1 polymer ?
#
loop_
_entity_poly.entity_id
_entity_poly.type
_entity_poly.pdbx_seq_one_letter_code
_entity_poly.pdbx_strand_id
1 'polypeptide(L)'
;MSFAGAPSSPLSPTDFYSQALQEADAGKRRRMFADARASNPASYQLWVKAAEVEEHWGADQTKLKDLLTRGVTQFKNPAGSAGTGLGSAQLMPITKDTWLHEASAAENAGKSKTAAALHEAIGESL
;
A
#
# COMPACT_ATOMS: atom_id res chain seq x y z
N MET A 1 -14.08 -9.72 -28.67
CA MET A 1 -14.36 -8.52 -27.86
C MET A 1 -14.74 -8.99 -26.45
N SER A 2 -13.74 -9.27 -25.62
CA SER A 2 -13.95 -9.79 -24.27
C SER A 2 -14.06 -8.62 -23.30
N PHE A 3 -15.28 -8.29 -22.89
CA PHE A 3 -15.50 -7.50 -21.69
C PHE A 3 -15.14 -8.39 -20.49
N ALA A 4 -13.88 -8.31 -20.05
CA ALA A 4 -13.44 -8.95 -18.82
C ALA A 4 -14.20 -8.28 -17.67
N GLY A 5 -15.19 -9.00 -17.14
CA GLY A 5 -15.95 -8.60 -15.97
C GLY A 5 -15.00 -8.23 -14.83
N ALA A 6 -15.27 -7.10 -14.21
CA ALA A 6 -14.59 -6.70 -12.99
C ALA A 6 -14.73 -7.85 -11.96
N PRO A 7 -13.62 -8.40 -11.42
CA PRO A 7 -13.74 -9.41 -10.38
C PRO A 7 -14.26 -8.72 -9.11
N SER A 8 -15.50 -9.05 -8.74
CA SER A 8 -16.18 -8.67 -7.50
C SER A 8 -15.69 -9.48 -6.30
N SER A 9 -14.41 -9.80 -6.26
CA SER A 9 -13.76 -10.53 -5.16
C SER A 9 -13.00 -9.53 -4.29
N PRO A 10 -12.89 -9.74 -2.96
CA PRO A 10 -12.01 -8.93 -2.13
C PRO A 10 -10.60 -8.98 -2.71
N LEU A 11 -10.14 -7.86 -3.29
CA LEU A 11 -8.89 -7.81 -4.05
C LEU A 11 -7.73 -8.17 -3.12
N SER A 12 -7.07 -9.30 -3.38
CA SER A 12 -5.83 -9.62 -2.70
C SER A 12 -4.76 -8.56 -3.04
N PRO A 13 -3.75 -8.34 -2.17
CA PRO A 13 -2.70 -7.34 -2.45
C PRO A 13 -2.00 -7.56 -3.79
N THR A 14 -1.83 -8.82 -4.17
CA THR A 14 -1.21 -9.24 -5.43
C THR A 14 -2.10 -8.95 -6.63
N ASP A 15 -3.41 -9.22 -6.51
CA ASP A 15 -4.38 -8.93 -7.58
C ASP A 15 -4.48 -7.43 -7.81
N PHE A 16 -4.59 -6.64 -6.74
CA PHE A 16 -4.55 -5.18 -6.82
C PHE A 16 -3.29 -4.70 -7.55
N TYR A 17 -2.11 -5.19 -7.17
CA TYR A 17 -0.85 -4.81 -7.81
C TYR A 17 -0.87 -5.08 -9.32
N SER A 18 -1.29 -6.27 -9.74
CA SER A 18 -1.33 -6.64 -11.15
C SER A 18 -2.30 -5.77 -11.97
N GLN A 19 -3.48 -5.47 -11.42
CA GLN A 19 -4.47 -4.64 -12.09
C GLN A 19 -4.07 -3.16 -12.12
N ALA A 20 -3.51 -2.64 -11.03
CA ALA A 20 -3.09 -1.25 -10.94
C ALA A 20 -1.87 -0.95 -11.84
N LEU A 21 -1.05 -1.96 -12.17
CA LEU A 21 -0.03 -1.84 -13.22
C LEU A 21 -0.62 -1.72 -14.63
N GLN A 22 -1.76 -2.36 -14.91
CA GLN A 22 -2.43 -2.26 -16.21
C GLN A 22 -3.22 -0.97 -16.36
N GLU A 23 -3.60 -0.35 -15.24
CA GLU A 23 -4.43 0.85 -15.23
C GLU A 23 -3.59 2.11 -15.39
N ALA A 24 -3.78 2.83 -16.49
CA ALA A 24 -3.06 4.07 -16.77
C ALA A 24 -3.60 5.29 -16.02
N ASP A 25 -4.90 5.26 -15.67
CA ASP A 25 -5.52 6.38 -14.98
C ASP A 25 -5.19 6.40 -13.48
N ALA A 26 -4.50 7.46 -13.04
CA ALA A 26 -4.12 7.64 -11.65
C ALA A 26 -5.33 7.80 -10.71
N GLY A 27 -6.45 8.34 -11.20
CA GLY A 27 -7.69 8.45 -10.43
C GLY A 27 -8.28 7.08 -10.12
N LYS A 28 -8.31 6.20 -11.13
CA LYS A 28 -8.80 4.83 -10.98
C LYS A 28 -7.89 3.98 -10.09
N ARG A 29 -6.56 4.08 -10.23
CA ARG A 29 -5.62 3.40 -9.31
C ARG A 29 -5.83 3.78 -7.84
N ARG A 30 -5.98 5.09 -7.55
CA ARG A 30 -6.27 5.57 -6.18
C ARG A 30 -7.60 5.05 -5.64
N ARG A 31 -8.62 4.97 -6.50
CA ARG A 31 -9.93 4.41 -6.13
C ARG A 31 -9.84 2.91 -5.82
N MET A 32 -9.14 2.15 -6.66
CA MET A 32 -8.87 0.74 -6.42
C MET A 32 -8.12 0.49 -5.11
N PHE A 33 -7.16 1.35 -4.77
CA PHE A 33 -6.46 1.29 -3.49
C PHE A 33 -7.40 1.56 -2.30
N ALA A 34 -8.27 2.56 -2.41
CA ALA A 34 -9.27 2.85 -1.39
C ALA A 34 -10.26 1.69 -1.21
N ASP A 35 -10.73 1.11 -2.32
CA ASP A 35 -11.64 -0.04 -2.31
C ASP A 35 -10.95 -1.29 -1.74
N ALA A 36 -9.70 -1.56 -2.12
CA ALA A 36 -8.91 -2.67 -1.58
C ALA A 36 -8.67 -2.52 -0.08
N ARG A 37 -8.40 -1.30 0.40
CA ARG A 37 -8.30 -1.01 1.84
C ARG A 37 -9.61 -1.18 2.57
N ALA A 38 -10.72 -0.78 1.97
CA ALA A 38 -12.05 -0.98 2.55
C ALA A 38 -12.38 -2.46 2.69
N SER A 39 -11.97 -3.26 1.71
CA SER A 39 -12.17 -4.71 1.71
C SER A 39 -11.21 -5.46 2.63
N ASN A 40 -9.95 -5.01 2.74
CA ASN A 40 -8.92 -5.65 3.57
C ASN A 40 -8.12 -4.60 4.35
N PRO A 41 -8.68 -4.08 5.46
CA PRO A 41 -8.03 -3.08 6.29
C PRO A 41 -6.71 -3.57 6.88
N ALA A 42 -6.64 -4.87 7.19
CA ALA A 42 -5.55 -5.50 7.94
C ALA A 42 -4.28 -5.76 7.12
N SER A 43 -4.31 -5.52 5.81
CA SER A 43 -3.16 -5.79 4.94
C SER A 43 -2.26 -4.56 4.78
N TYR A 44 -1.13 -4.57 5.47
CA TYR A 44 -0.08 -3.57 5.29
C TYR A 44 0.58 -3.65 3.90
N GLN A 45 0.58 -4.84 3.29
CA GLN A 45 1.13 -5.08 1.95
C GLN A 45 0.45 -4.24 0.88
N LEU A 46 -0.84 -3.90 1.03
CA LEU A 46 -1.53 -3.00 0.11
C LEU A 46 -0.84 -1.63 -0.01
N TRP A 47 -0.27 -1.11 1.08
CA TRP A 47 0.45 0.16 1.08
C TRP A 47 1.77 0.07 0.34
N VAL A 48 2.51 -1.02 0.56
CA VAL A 48 3.76 -1.30 -0.17
C VAL A 48 3.46 -1.45 -1.65
N LYS A 49 2.51 -2.31 -2.03
CA LYS A 49 2.13 -2.53 -3.43
C LYS A 49 1.61 -1.26 -4.11
N ALA A 50 0.88 -0.41 -3.41
CA ALA A 50 0.45 0.88 -3.96
C ALA A 50 1.66 1.80 -4.23
N ALA A 51 2.64 1.87 -3.33
CA ALA A 51 3.86 2.64 -3.56
C ALA A 51 4.65 2.08 -4.76
N GLU A 52 4.80 0.76 -4.85
CA GLU A 52 5.47 0.10 -5.97
C GLU A 52 4.82 0.42 -7.32
N VAL A 53 3.49 0.48 -7.37
CA VAL A 53 2.74 0.85 -8.57
C VAL A 53 2.94 2.32 -8.91
N GLU A 54 2.83 3.20 -7.92
CA GLU A 54 3.05 4.64 -8.13
C GLU A 54 4.49 4.90 -8.62
N GLU A 55 5.49 4.19 -8.09
CA GLU A 55 6.87 4.25 -8.59
C GLU A 55 6.97 3.83 -10.05
N HIS A 56 6.29 2.75 -10.45
CA HIS A 56 6.25 2.29 -11.84
C HIS A 56 5.67 3.35 -12.80
N TRP A 57 4.65 4.08 -12.35
CA TRP A 57 4.04 5.17 -13.11
C TRP A 57 4.80 6.50 -13.00
N GLY A 58 5.97 6.51 -12.36
CA GLY A 58 6.85 7.68 -12.28
C GLY A 58 6.48 8.67 -11.18
N ALA A 59 5.81 8.22 -10.10
CA ALA A 59 5.54 9.07 -8.95
C ALA A 59 6.83 9.54 -8.26
N ASP A 60 6.74 10.72 -7.67
CA ASP A 60 7.83 11.32 -6.92
C ASP A 60 8.07 10.58 -5.60
N GLN A 61 9.33 10.51 -5.18
CA GLN A 61 9.71 9.87 -3.91
C GLN A 61 8.97 10.48 -2.70
N THR A 62 8.67 11.78 -2.73
CA THR A 62 7.89 12.44 -1.68
C THR A 62 6.46 11.91 -1.55
N LYS A 63 5.81 11.60 -2.69
CA LYS A 63 4.46 11.00 -2.70
C LYS A 63 4.49 9.56 -2.19
N LEU A 64 5.51 8.80 -2.58
CA LEU A 64 5.73 7.44 -2.09
C LEU A 64 5.95 7.45 -0.57
N LYS A 65 6.78 8.36 -0.07
CA LYS A 65 7.03 8.54 1.36
C LYS A 65 5.75 8.87 2.12
N ASP A 66 5.00 9.90 1.69
CA ASP A 66 3.75 10.29 2.35
C ASP A 66 2.72 9.14 2.37
N LEU A 67 2.60 8.39 1.27
CA LEU A 67 1.77 7.19 1.21
C LEU A 67 2.22 6.13 2.24
N LEU A 68 3.50 5.80 2.26
CA LEU A 68 4.04 4.76 3.15
C LEU A 68 4.01 5.18 4.62
N THR A 69 4.31 6.44 4.94
CA THR A 69 4.20 7.01 6.29
C THR A 69 2.78 6.87 6.84
N ARG A 70 1.75 7.13 6.03
CA ARG A 70 0.35 6.90 6.42
C ARG A 70 0.05 5.43 6.69
N GLY A 71 0.60 4.52 5.89
CA GLY A 71 0.51 3.08 6.13
C GLY A 71 1.16 2.70 7.46
N VAL A 72 2.45 3.00 7.64
CA VAL A 72 3.21 2.65 8.85
C VAL A 72 2.55 3.21 10.10
N THR A 73 2.09 4.47 10.07
CA THR A 73 1.38 5.09 11.21
C THR A 73 0.05 4.42 11.52
N GLN A 74 -0.73 4.02 10.50
CA GLN A 74 -1.99 3.28 10.69
C GLN A 74 -1.76 1.92 11.37
N PHE A 75 -0.70 1.20 10.98
CA PHE A 75 -0.37 -0.11 11.58
C PHE A 75 0.41 -0.01 12.90
N LYS A 76 1.08 1.12 13.19
CA LYS A 76 1.75 1.36 14.47
C LYS A 76 0.74 1.52 15.62
N ASN A 77 -0.34 2.28 15.40
CA ASN A 77 -1.36 2.51 16.41
C ASN A 77 -2.77 2.26 15.85
N PRO A 78 -3.19 0.98 15.75
CA PRO A 78 -4.50 0.64 15.19
C PRO A 78 -5.66 1.20 16.02
N ALA A 79 -5.45 1.44 17.32
CA ALA A 79 -6.45 2.05 18.21
C ALA A 79 -6.64 3.56 17.96
N GLY A 80 -5.63 4.27 17.45
CA GLY A 80 -5.69 5.70 17.13
C GLY A 80 -6.32 6.02 15.77
N SER A 81 -6.44 5.02 14.88
CA SER A 81 -7.03 5.18 13.53
C SER A 81 -8.58 5.17 13.53
N ALA A 82 -9.19 5.04 14.71
CA ALA A 82 -10.65 5.03 14.92
C ALA A 82 -11.39 6.26 14.38
N GLY A 83 -10.69 7.33 13.98
CA GLY A 83 -11.29 8.51 13.33
C GLY A 83 -11.62 8.37 11.84
N THR A 84 -11.23 7.29 11.15
CA THR A 84 -11.41 7.15 9.68
C THR A 84 -12.55 6.20 9.26
N GLY A 85 -13.41 5.76 10.18
CA GLY A 85 -14.61 4.97 9.85
C GLY A 85 -14.34 3.52 9.42
N LEU A 86 -13.08 3.10 9.33
CA LEU A 86 -12.71 1.71 9.13
C LEU A 86 -12.59 1.04 10.51
N GLY A 87 -13.58 0.21 10.84
CA GLY A 87 -13.75 -0.40 12.15
C GLY A 87 -12.45 -0.99 12.72
N SER A 88 -12.18 -0.65 13.97
CA SER A 88 -11.00 -1.00 14.77
C SER A 88 -10.89 -2.48 15.15
N ALA A 89 -11.40 -3.40 14.33
CA ALA A 89 -11.33 -4.82 14.58
C ALA A 89 -10.25 -5.43 13.67
N GLN A 90 -9.23 -6.04 14.27
CA GLN A 90 -8.26 -6.97 13.64
C GLN A 90 -6.99 -6.39 12.98
N LEU A 91 -6.66 -5.11 13.17
CA LEU A 91 -5.34 -4.62 12.78
C LEU A 91 -4.28 -5.09 13.79
N MET A 92 -3.47 -6.07 13.39
CA MET A 92 -2.30 -6.48 14.16
C MET A 92 -1.21 -5.40 14.01
N PRO A 93 -0.60 -4.93 15.12
CA PRO A 93 0.53 -4.03 15.03
C PRO A 93 1.68 -4.73 14.28
N ILE A 94 2.11 -4.11 13.18
CA ILE A 94 3.22 -4.61 12.36
C ILE A 94 4.52 -4.06 12.96
N THR A 95 5.48 -4.93 13.22
CA THR A 95 6.79 -4.53 13.73
C THR A 95 7.63 -3.86 12.65
N LYS A 96 8.60 -3.05 13.08
CA LYS A 96 9.58 -2.41 12.21
C LYS A 96 10.27 -3.42 11.29
N ASP A 97 10.66 -4.58 11.82
CA ASP A 97 11.37 -5.63 11.07
C ASP A 97 10.57 -6.14 9.87
N THR A 98 9.25 -6.25 10.00
CA THR A 98 8.39 -6.67 8.88
C THR A 98 8.39 -5.63 7.75
N TRP A 99 8.33 -4.33 8.10
CA TRP A 99 8.41 -3.26 7.10
C TRP A 99 9.81 -3.19 6.46
N LEU A 100 10.87 -3.42 7.23
CA LEU A 100 12.23 -3.49 6.70
C LEU A 100 12.40 -4.68 5.74
N HIS A 101 11.81 -5.84 6.07
CA HIS A 101 11.82 -6.99 5.18
C HIS A 101 11.14 -6.69 3.84
N GLU A 102 9.98 -6.01 3.86
CA GLU A 102 9.34 -5.58 2.60
C GLU A 102 10.14 -4.51 1.85
N ALA A 103 10.86 -3.64 2.54
CA ALA A 103 11.75 -2.69 1.88
C ALA A 103 12.88 -3.41 1.13
N SER A 104 13.51 -4.40 1.76
CA SER A 104 14.51 -5.25 1.11
C SER A 104 13.93 -6.06 -0.06
N ALA A 105 12.68 -6.53 0.06
CA ALA A 105 12.00 -7.21 -1.03
C ALA A 105 11.72 -6.27 -2.22
N ALA A 106 11.31 -5.03 -1.96
CA ALA A 106 11.12 -4.00 -2.97
C ALA A 106 12.45 -3.64 -3.66
N GLU A 107 13.53 -3.52 -2.90
CA GLU A 107 14.89 -3.32 -3.41
C GLU A 107 15.33 -4.44 -4.36
N ASN A 108 15.13 -5.70 -3.96
CA ASN A 108 15.42 -6.87 -4.81
C ASN A 108 14.56 -6.91 -6.08
N ALA A 109 13.36 -6.33 -6.05
CA ALA A 109 12.49 -6.18 -7.20
C ALA A 109 12.86 -4.99 -8.11
N GLY A 110 13.92 -4.25 -7.78
CA GLY A 110 14.38 -3.07 -8.53
C GLY A 110 13.61 -1.78 -8.22
N LYS A 111 12.82 -1.75 -7.14
CA LYS A 111 11.97 -0.63 -6.72
C LYS A 111 12.66 0.19 -5.64
N SER A 112 13.80 0.75 -6.02
CA SER A 112 14.71 1.43 -5.10
C SER A 112 14.09 2.69 -4.49
N LYS A 113 13.16 3.38 -5.18
CA LYS A 113 12.50 4.56 -4.59
C LYS A 113 11.49 4.15 -3.53
N THR A 114 10.73 3.07 -3.74
CA THR A 114 9.81 2.51 -2.75
C THR A 114 10.57 2.06 -1.51
N ALA A 115 11.68 1.34 -1.67
CA ALA A 115 12.51 0.90 -0.55
C ALA A 115 13.09 2.08 0.26
N ALA A 116 13.67 3.08 -0.43
CA ALA A 116 14.18 4.29 0.22
C ALA A 116 13.08 5.06 0.96
N ALA A 117 11.93 5.27 0.32
CA ALA A 117 10.78 5.92 0.93
C ALA A 117 10.25 5.13 2.15
N LEU A 118 10.31 3.80 2.11
CA LEU A 118 9.90 2.95 3.21
C LEU A 118 10.87 3.06 4.40
N HIS A 119 12.17 3.08 4.14
CA HIS A 119 13.19 3.28 5.18
C HIS A 119 13.02 4.62 5.89
N GLU A 120 12.78 5.69 5.12
CA GLU A 120 12.49 7.02 5.68
C GLU A 120 11.18 7.02 6.47
N ALA A 121 10.10 6.45 5.91
CA ALA A 121 8.80 6.38 6.58
C ALA A 121 8.87 5.62 7.90
N ILE A 122 9.62 4.52 7.95
CA ILE A 122 9.89 3.75 9.17
C ILE A 122 10.66 4.61 10.18
N GLY A 123 11.76 5.27 9.77
CA GLY A 123 12.57 6.09 10.69
C GLY A 123 11.83 7.31 11.25
N GLU A 124 10.88 7.86 10.49
CA GLU A 124 10.05 9.00 10.92
C GLU A 124 8.85 8.56 11.76
N SER A 125 8.35 7.33 11.56
CA SER A 125 7.13 6.85 12.20
C SER A 125 7.34 5.89 13.38
N LEU A 126 8.45 5.14 13.46
CA LEU A 126 8.71 4.10 14.47
C LEU A 126 9.96 4.40 15.29
#